data_AF-A0A7X7RZ34-F1
#
_entry.id   AF-A0A7X7RZ34-F1
#
_cell.length_a   1.000
_cell.length_b   1.000
_cell.length_c   1.000
_cell.angle_alpha   90.00
_cell.angle_beta   90.00
_cell.angle_gamma   90.00
#
_symmetry.space_group_name_H-M   'P 1'
#
loop_
_entity.id
_entity.type
_entity.pdbx_description
1 polymer ?
#
loop_
_entity_poly.entity_id
_entity_poly.type
_entity_poly.pdbx_seq_one_letter_code
_entity_poly.pdbx_strand_id
1 'polypeptide(L)'
;MKYSAINHPTEDSLVNCALQLDGDEEVRKHLDDCQECLEYTDEIRMVGEDIEKIEEQEIPSDVQNKILSIARKKTGMENVSLLLRDWYKKPFLYGLFSALAAVMFYLIFEFFL
;
A
#
# COMPACT_ATOMS: atom_id res chain seq x y z
N MET A 1 13.86 -9.60 31.94
CA MET A 1 15.03 -10.48 32.18
C MET A 1 16.13 -9.57 32.69
N LYS A 2 16.70 -9.77 33.88
CA LYS A 2 17.69 -8.80 34.40
C LYS A 2 18.97 -8.80 33.54
N TYR A 3 19.17 -7.75 32.76
CA TYR A 3 20.41 -7.47 32.05
C TYR A 3 21.48 -7.03 33.05
N SER A 4 22.74 -7.34 32.76
CA SER A 4 23.91 -6.98 33.59
C SER A 4 25.09 -6.68 32.69
N ALA A 5 26.18 -6.11 33.21
CA ALA A 5 27.38 -5.81 32.43
C ALA A 5 28.02 -7.03 31.69
N ILE A 6 27.59 -8.25 32.01
CA ILE A 6 28.06 -9.50 31.40
C ILE A 6 26.94 -10.17 30.56
N ASN A 7 25.70 -9.72 30.73
CA ASN A 7 24.52 -10.22 30.03
C ASN A 7 23.89 -9.09 29.21
N HIS A 8 24.40 -8.93 28.00
CA HIS A 8 23.98 -7.88 27.08
C HIS A 8 22.56 -8.12 26.56
N PRO A 9 21.75 -7.06 26.40
CA PRO A 9 20.50 -7.14 25.66
C PRO A 9 20.74 -7.60 24.22
N THR A 10 19.71 -8.22 23.62
CA THR A 10 19.72 -8.55 22.20
C THR A 10 19.80 -7.30 21.35
N GLU A 11 20.40 -7.41 20.17
CA GLU A 11 20.51 -6.33 19.19
C GLU A 11 19.15 -5.68 18.90
N ASP A 12 18.12 -6.49 18.65
CA ASP A 12 16.75 -6.02 18.43
C ASP A 12 16.23 -5.14 19.59
N SER A 13 16.58 -5.47 20.83
CA SER A 13 16.16 -4.69 22.01
C SER A 13 16.89 -3.35 22.09
N LEU A 14 18.18 -3.32 21.73
CA LEU A 14 18.96 -2.08 21.66
C LEU A 14 18.46 -1.17 20.53
N VAL A 15 18.15 -1.74 19.36
CA VAL A 15 17.55 -1.01 18.23
C VAL A 15 16.20 -0.43 18.61
N ASN A 16 15.31 -1.22 19.22
CA ASN A 16 14.00 -0.74 19.67
C ASN A 16 14.12 0.36 20.73
N CYS A 17 15.11 0.26 21.62
CA CYS A 17 15.40 1.30 22.60
C CYS A 17 15.96 2.59 21.96
N ALA A 18 16.80 2.46 20.93
CA ALA A 18 17.35 3.59 20.19
C ALA A 18 16.26 4.34 19.40
N LEU A 19 15.35 3.60 18.76
CA LEU A 19 14.23 4.13 17.96
C LEU A 19 12.99 4.54 18.80
N GLN A 20 13.06 4.41 20.13
CA GLN A 20 11.96 4.73 21.06
C GLN A 20 10.64 4.00 20.78
N LEU A 21 10.69 2.84 20.12
CA LEU A 21 9.50 2.08 19.70
C LEU A 21 8.83 1.38 20.88
N ASP A 22 9.63 0.82 21.79
CA ASP A 22 9.18 0.17 23.02
C ASP A 22 10.20 0.43 24.13
N GLY A 23 9.81 1.23 25.13
CA GLY A 23 10.69 1.63 26.22
C GLY A 23 10.86 0.55 27.27
N ASP A 24 11.79 -0.38 27.06
CA ASP A 24 12.17 -1.35 28.10
C ASP A 24 13.07 -0.68 29.15
N GLU A 25 12.52 -0.52 30.36
CA GLU A 25 13.21 0.09 31.50
C GLU A 25 14.46 -0.72 31.94
N GLU A 26 14.47 -2.03 31.71
CA GLU A 26 15.63 -2.88 32.03
C GLU A 26 16.79 -2.63 31.06
N VAL A 27 16.51 -2.37 29.78
CA VAL A 27 17.52 -2.01 28.79
C VAL A 27 18.11 -0.64 29.10
N ARG A 28 17.27 0.34 29.48
CA ARG A 28 17.74 1.67 29.88
C ARG A 28 18.72 1.62 31.06
N LYS A 29 18.38 0.84 32.09
CA LYS A 29 19.29 0.63 33.24
C LYS A 29 20.60 -0.04 32.83
N HIS A 30 20.57 -0.96 31.86
CA HIS A 30 21.79 -1.57 31.34
C HIS A 30 22.68 -0.55 30.59
N LEU A 31 22.08 0.39 29.84
CA LEU A 31 22.84 1.43 29.13
C LEU A 31 23.57 2.39 30.08
N ASP A 32 23.07 2.57 31.30
CA ASP A 32 23.77 3.35 32.34
C ASP A 32 25.06 2.65 32.83
N ASP A 33 25.11 1.32 32.75
CA ASP A 33 26.19 0.47 33.26
C ASP A 33 27.15 -0.05 32.17
N CYS A 34 26.72 -0.08 30.90
CA CYS A 34 27.47 -0.66 29.79
C CYS A 34 27.73 0.36 28.67
N GLN A 35 28.96 0.88 28.63
CA GLN A 35 29.38 1.88 27.65
C GLN A 35 29.32 1.39 26.20
N GLU A 36 29.64 0.11 25.94
CA GLU A 36 29.61 -0.45 24.58
C GLU A 36 28.18 -0.47 24.00
N CYS A 37 27.20 -0.89 24.81
CA CYS A 37 25.80 -0.86 24.39
C CYS A 37 25.26 0.57 24.25
N LEU A 38 25.73 1.50 25.09
CA LEU A 38 25.39 2.92 24.97
C LEU A 38 25.90 3.50 23.64
N GLU A 39 27.17 3.31 23.33
CA GLU A 39 27.79 3.77 22.08
C GLU A 39 27.04 3.22 20.86
N TYR A 40 26.71 1.93 20.85
CA TYR A 40 25.90 1.32 19.79
C TYR A 40 24.51 1.98 19.65
N THR A 41 23.81 2.23 20.75
CA THR A 41 22.49 2.90 20.69
C THR A 41 22.58 4.35 20.23
N ASP A 42 23.66 5.05 20.57
CA ASP A 42 23.87 6.44 20.16
C ASP A 42 24.23 6.56 18.67
N GLU A 43 24.98 5.61 18.13
CA GLU A 43 25.21 5.51 16.68
C GLU A 43 23.90 5.36 15.91
N ILE A 44 23.00 4.48 16.37
CA ILE A 44 21.68 4.30 15.74
C ILE A 44 20.85 5.59 15.82
N ARG A 45 20.86 6.28 16.97
CA ARG A 45 20.15 7.57 17.12
C ARG A 45 20.70 8.61 16.17
N MET A 46 22.02 8.71 16.04
CA MET A 46 22.66 9.65 15.13
C MET A 46 22.24 9.42 13.68
N VAL A 47 22.20 8.15 13.24
CA VAL A 47 21.67 7.78 11.92
C VAL A 47 20.19 8.15 11.79
N GLY A 48 19.38 7.91 12.82
CA GLY A 48 17.97 8.31 12.85
C GLY A 48 17.78 9.81 12.71
N GLU A 49 18.52 10.62 13.46
CA GLU A 49 18.50 12.08 13.36
C GLU A 49 18.93 12.57 11.98
N ASP A 50 19.92 11.94 11.36
CA ASP A 50 20.36 12.30 10.01
C ASP A 50 19.32 11.93 8.96
N ILE A 51 18.56 10.84 9.16
CA ILE A 51 17.41 10.50 8.32
C ILE A 51 16.28 11.51 8.51
N GLU A 52 15.98 11.94 9.73
CA GLU A 52 14.95 12.97 9.99
C GLU A 52 15.30 14.32 9.38
N LYS A 53 16.59 14.68 9.32
CA LYS A 53 17.08 15.90 8.64
C LYS A 53 16.97 15.84 7.12
N ILE A 54 16.71 14.67 6.54
CA ILE A 54 16.37 14.58 5.12
C ILE A 54 14.99 15.22 4.96
N GLU A 55 14.99 16.50 4.56
CA GLU A 55 13.77 17.22 4.25
C GLU A 55 12.89 16.38 3.32
N GLU A 56 11.63 16.18 3.70
CA GLU A 56 10.63 15.60 2.81
C GLU A 56 10.53 16.48 1.57
N GLN A 57 11.19 16.07 0.49
CA GLN A 57 11.07 16.76 -0.78
C GLN A 57 9.63 16.62 -1.25
N GLU A 58 8.96 17.75 -1.43
CA GLU A 58 7.65 17.77 -2.07
C GLU A 58 7.74 17.05 -3.41
N ILE A 59 7.00 15.94 -3.53
CA ILE A 59 6.95 15.19 -4.77
C ILE A 59 6.36 16.12 -5.84
N PRO A 60 7.07 16.39 -6.95
CA PRO A 60 6.56 17.29 -7.98
C PRO A 60 5.18 16.83 -8.45
N SER A 61 4.24 17.76 -8.55
CA SER A 61 2.86 17.50 -8.97
C SER A 61 2.77 16.69 -10.26
N ASP A 62 3.74 16.88 -11.16
CA ASP A 62 3.83 16.20 -12.44
C ASP A 62 4.06 14.69 -12.29
N VAL A 63 4.86 14.27 -11.31
CA VAL A 63 5.13 12.86 -10.99
C VAL A 63 3.88 12.22 -10.39
N GLN A 64 3.22 12.91 -9.47
CA GLN A 64 1.97 12.46 -8.85
C GLN A 64 0.86 12.25 -9.91
N ASN A 65 0.69 13.22 -10.81
CA ASN A 65 -0.28 13.15 -11.90
C ASN A 65 0.04 12.00 -12.87
N LYS A 66 1.33 11.75 -13.15
CA LYS A 66 1.75 10.64 -14.00
C LYS A 66 1.44 9.28 -13.36
N ILE A 67 1.71 9.11 -12.06
CA ILE A 67 1.38 7.89 -11.32
C ILE A 67 -0.13 7.65 -11.32
N LEU A 68 -0.93 8.68 -11.02
CA LEU A 68 -2.40 8.58 -11.05
C LEU A 68 -2.93 8.23 -12.44
N SER A 69 -2.32 8.76 -13.51
CA SER A 69 -2.70 8.44 -14.89
C SER A 69 -2.43 6.96 -15.23
N ILE A 70 -1.30 6.42 -14.78
CA ILE A 70 -0.94 5.01 -14.99
C ILE A 70 -1.88 4.10 -14.20
N ALA A 71 -2.17 4.46 -12.95
CA ALA A 71 -3.10 3.71 -12.10
C ALA A 71 -4.50 3.65 -12.72
N ARG A 72 -5.06 4.78 -13.17
CA ARG A 72 -6.37 4.86 -13.84
C ARG A 72 -6.42 4.08 -15.15
N LYS A 73 -5.35 4.14 -15.95
CA LYS A 73 -5.25 3.40 -17.22
C LYS A 73 -5.23 1.88 -16.99
N LYS A 74 -4.59 1.41 -15.91
CA LYS A 74 -4.49 -0.01 -15.57
C LYS A 74 -5.82 -0.58 -15.04
N THR A 75 -6.71 0.25 -14.49
CA THR A 75 -8.00 -0.21 -13.94
C THR A 75 -9.05 -0.51 -15.02
N GLY A 76 -8.82 -0.20 -16.30
CA GLY A 76 -9.67 -0.64 -17.41
C GLY A 76 -11.15 -0.22 -17.36
N MET A 77 -11.55 0.62 -16.39
CA MET A 77 -12.96 0.95 -16.13
C MET A 77 -13.56 1.92 -17.15
N GLU A 78 -12.75 2.60 -17.97
CA GLU A 78 -13.29 3.54 -18.97
C GLU A 78 -14.14 2.83 -20.03
N ASN A 79 -13.71 1.66 -20.54
CA ASN A 79 -14.44 0.99 -21.62
C ASN A 79 -15.74 0.32 -21.17
N VAL A 80 -15.76 -0.25 -19.96
CA VAL A 80 -16.98 -0.90 -19.42
C VAL A 80 -18.01 0.15 -18.99
N SER A 81 -17.55 1.30 -18.47
CA SER A 81 -18.44 2.41 -18.10
C SER A 81 -19.14 3.04 -19.30
N LEU A 82 -18.48 3.11 -20.47
CA LEU A 82 -19.09 3.66 -21.69
C LEU A 82 -20.20 2.75 -22.24
N LEU A 83 -19.96 1.43 -22.28
CA LEU A 83 -20.98 0.47 -22.73
C LEU A 83 -22.21 0.47 -21.82
N LEU A 84 -22.02 0.47 -20.50
CA LEU A 84 -23.13 0.54 -19.54
C LEU A 84 -23.87 1.88 -19.60
N ARG A 85 -23.15 2.99 -19.80
CA ARG A 85 -23.74 4.33 -19.93
C ARG A 85 -24.57 4.48 -21.20
N ASP A 86 -24.11 3.92 -22.32
CA ASP A 86 -24.85 3.95 -23.57
C ASP A 86 -26.02 2.96 -23.57
N TRP A 87 -25.89 1.83 -22.86
CA TRP A 87 -26.97 0.87 -22.63
C TRP A 87 -28.17 1.51 -21.90
N TYR A 88 -27.91 2.31 -20.86
CA TYR A 88 -28.97 2.97 -20.09
C TYR A 88 -29.68 4.10 -20.84
N LYS A 89 -29.04 4.70 -21.85
CA LYS A 89 -29.62 5.83 -22.60
C LYS A 89 -30.72 5.42 -23.58
N LYS A 90 -30.80 4.15 -23.98
CA LYS A 90 -31.72 3.69 -25.05
C LYS A 90 -32.38 2.33 -24.73
N PRO A 91 -33.06 2.19 -23.58
CA PRO A 91 -33.59 0.89 -23.13
C PRO A 91 -34.57 0.25 -24.14
N PHE A 92 -35.35 1.08 -24.84
CA PHE A 92 -36.30 0.62 -25.85
C PHE A 92 -35.65 -0.08 -27.05
N LEU A 93 -34.54 0.46 -27.57
CA LEU A 93 -33.85 -0.10 -28.72
C LEU A 93 -33.21 -1.45 -28.38
N TYR A 94 -32.58 -1.55 -27.21
CA TYR A 94 -31.98 -2.81 -26.75
C TYR A 94 -33.04 -3.88 -26.47
N GLY A 95 -34.19 -3.50 -25.90
CA GLY A 95 -35.33 -4.41 -25.74
C GLY A 95 -35.84 -4.93 -27.08
N LEU A 96 -36.01 -4.06 -28.07
CA LEU A 96 -36.43 -4.44 -29.42
C LEU A 96 -35.43 -5.43 -30.04
N PHE A 97 -34.12 -5.15 -29.99
CA PHE A 97 -33.09 -6.05 -30.52
C PHE A 97 -33.07 -7.40 -29.80
N SER A 98 -33.26 -7.44 -28.48
CA SER A 98 -33.32 -8.71 -27.74
C SER A 98 -34.52 -9.57 -28.12
N ALA A 99 -35.71 -8.96 -28.31
CA ALA A 99 -36.90 -9.68 -28.74
C ALA A 99 -36.73 -10.23 -30.16
N LEU A 100 -36.17 -9.41 -31.06
CA LEU A 100 -35.91 -9.79 -32.44
C LEU A 100 -34.87 -10.93 -32.52
N ALA A 101 -33.82 -10.87 -31.71
CA ALA A 101 -32.83 -11.93 -31.59
C ALA A 101 -33.45 -13.25 -31.09
N ALA A 102 -34.33 -13.20 -30.09
CA ALA A 102 -35.02 -14.39 -29.58
C ALA A 102 -35.92 -15.05 -30.64
N VAL A 103 -36.67 -14.25 -31.40
CA VAL A 103 -37.51 -14.75 -32.50
C VAL A 103 -36.64 -15.37 -33.60
N MET A 104 -35.54 -14.72 -33.98
CA MET A 104 -34.61 -15.27 -34.96
C MET A 104 -33.99 -16.59 -34.49
N PHE A 105 -33.61 -16.69 -33.22
CA PHE A 105 -33.06 -17.92 -32.64
C PHE A 105 -34.07 -19.06 -32.66
N TYR A 106 -35.34 -18.76 -32.36
CA TYR A 106 -36.43 -19.74 -32.43
C TYR A 106 -36.66 -20.23 -33.86
N LEU A 107 -36.69 -19.33 -34.86
CA LEU A 107 -36.86 -19.71 -36.26
C LEU A 107 -35.70 -20.55 -36.79
N ILE A 108 -34.47 -20.20 -36.40
CA ILE A 108 -33.28 -21.01 -36.72
C ILE A 108 -33.41 -22.40 -36.10
N PHE A 109 -33.78 -22.47 -34.81
CA PHE A 109 -33.96 -23.73 -34.12
C PHE A 109 -35.00 -24.63 -34.80
N GLU A 110 -36.18 -24.10 -35.17
CA GLU A 110 -37.19 -24.87 -35.91
C GLU A 110 -36.71 -25.28 -37.31
N PHE A 111 -35.89 -24.46 -37.99
CA PHE A 111 -35.39 -24.81 -39.32
C PHE A 111 -34.37 -25.97 -39.30
N PHE A 112 -33.61 -26.11 -38.21
CA PHE A 112 -32.60 -27.16 -38.05
C PHE A 112 -33.12 -28.43 -37.35
N LEU A 113 -34.40 -28.48 -36.99
CA LEU A 113 -35.06 -29.61 -36.33
C LEU A 113 -35.87 -30.44 -37.32
#